data_AF-A0A074YTC5-F1
#
_entry.id   AF-A0A074YTC5-F1
#
_cell.length_a   1.000
_cell.length_b   1.000
_cell.length_c   1.000
_cell.angle_alpha   90.00
_cell.angle_beta   90.00
_cell.angle_gamma   90.00
#
_symmetry.space_group_name_H-M   'P 1'
#
loop_
_entity.id
_entity.type
_entity.pdbx_description
1 polymer ?
#
loop_
_entity_poly.entity_id
_entity_poly.type
_entity_poly.pdbx_seq_one_letter_code
_entity_poly.pdbx_strand_id
1 'polypeptide(L)' 'CERLGYPFVNRIEPSDLRYYINLIKEKDYAVDHHHLKKYFPLRAVKAGVLRLYQHLLGLTFARINTTDVWHPDVEM' A
#
# COMPACT_ATOMS: atom_id res chain seq x y z
N CYS A 1 26.49 -8.83 -4.21
CA CYS A 1 27.26 -7.67 -3.71
C CYS A 1 28.31 -7.19 -4.71
N GLU A 2 29.04 -8.08 -5.40
CA GLU A 2 30.01 -7.72 -6.46
C GLU A 2 29.42 -6.82 -7.56
N ARG A 3 28.20 -7.10 -8.05
CA ARG A 3 27.50 -6.26 -9.05
C ARG A 3 27.31 -4.80 -8.62
N LEU A 4 27.28 -4.53 -7.31
CA LEU A 4 27.06 -3.20 -6.73
C LEU A 4 28.33 -2.64 -6.05
N GLY A 5 29.46 -3.38 -6.09
CA GLY A 5 30.72 -2.97 -5.45
C GLY A 5 30.72 -3.02 -3.92
N TYR A 6 29.75 -3.66 -3.28
CA TYR A 6 29.69 -3.77 -1.82
C TYR A 6 30.45 -5.00 -1.29
N PRO A 7 31.08 -4.92 -0.10
CA PRO A 7 31.68 -6.08 0.55
C PRO A 7 30.61 -7.13 0.88
N PHE A 8 30.88 -8.40 0.58
CA PHE A 8 29.97 -9.50 0.91
C PHE A 8 30.29 -10.03 2.31
N VAL A 9 29.39 -9.78 3.26
CA VAL A 9 29.55 -10.15 4.68
C VAL A 9 29.00 -11.53 5.06
N ASN A 10 28.63 -12.37 4.09
CA ASN A 10 28.12 -13.74 4.26
C ASN A 10 27.03 -13.92 5.35
N ARG A 11 26.27 -12.87 5.63
CA ARG A 11 25.14 -12.84 6.55
C ARG A 11 24.12 -11.82 6.03
N ILE A 12 22.85 -12.02 6.36
CA ILE A 12 21.78 -11.05 6.07
C ILE A 12 21.67 -10.15 7.30
N GLU A 13 21.92 -8.86 7.13
CA GLU A 13 21.70 -7.90 8.21
C GLU A 13 20.22 -7.46 8.25
N PRO A 14 19.71 -6.99 9.40
CA PRO A 14 18.30 -6.56 9.52
C PRO A 14 17.90 -5.49 8.50
N SER A 15 18.82 -4.61 8.11
CA SER A 15 18.63 -3.60 7.06
C SER A 15 18.40 -4.22 5.67
N ASP A 16 18.99 -5.38 5.41
CA ASP A 16 18.95 -6.04 4.10
C ASP A 16 17.67 -6.84 3.89
N LEU A 17 17.03 -7.26 4.99
CA LEU A 17 15.91 -8.18 4.98
C LEU A 17 14.78 -7.70 4.06
N ARG A 18 14.40 -6.42 4.17
CA ARG A 18 13.31 -5.85 3.36
C ARG A 18 13.64 -5.84 1.87
N TYR A 19 14.90 -5.56 1.53
CA TYR A 19 15.36 -5.54 0.15
C TYR A 19 15.29 -6.94 -0.47
N TYR A 20 15.83 -7.95 0.20
CA TYR A 20 15.81 -9.32 -0.32
C TYR A 20 14.40 -9.93 -0.38
N ILE A 21 13.53 -9.62 0.57
CA ILE A 21 12.11 -10.02 0.50
C ILE A 21 11.44 -9.44 -0.75
N ASN A 22 11.67 -8.16 -1.07
CA ASN A 22 11.11 -7.55 -2.27
C ASN A 22 11.70 -8.18 -3.55
N LEU A 23 13.00 -8.46 -3.56
CA LEU A 23 13.66 -9.12 -4.69
C LEU A 23 13.08 -10.52 -4.98
N ILE A 24 12.78 -11.30 -3.94
CA ILE A 24 12.11 -12.60 -4.07
C ILE A 24 10.70 -12.43 -4.64
N LYS A 25 9.93 -11.47 -4.14
CA LYS A 25 8.57 -11.18 -4.65
C LYS A 25 8.56 -10.79 -6.13
N GLU A 26 9.55 -10.00 -6.55
CA GLU A 26 9.69 -9.59 -7.95
C GLU A 26 10.11 -10.75 -8.84
N LYS A 27 11.09 -11.55 -8.42
CA LYS A 27 11.63 -12.65 -9.24
C LYS A 27 10.74 -13.88 -9.30
N ASP A 28 10.21 -14.31 -8.15
CA ASP A 28 9.55 -15.60 -8.02
C ASP A 28 8.04 -15.50 -8.18
N TYR A 29 7.46 -14.33 -7.90
CA TYR A 29 6.01 -14.11 -8.00
C TYR A 29 5.63 -13.09 -9.09
N ALA A 30 6.60 -12.48 -9.78
CA ALA A 30 6.39 -11.45 -10.79
C ALA A 30 5.50 -10.27 -10.32
N VAL A 31 5.45 -10.01 -9.01
CA VAL A 31 4.61 -8.95 -8.42
C VAL A 31 5.43 -7.66 -8.27
N ASP A 32 5.26 -6.75 -9.22
CA ASP A 32 5.74 -5.38 -9.09
C ASP A 32 4.71 -4.50 -8.36
N HIS A 33 5.06 -4.06 -7.15
CA HIS A 33 4.21 -3.20 -6.32
C HIS A 33 4.03 -1.79 -6.91
N HIS A 34 5.02 -1.27 -7.65
CA HIS A 34 4.92 0.02 -8.33
C HIS A 34 3.92 -0.05 -9.49
N HIS A 35 3.94 -1.14 -10.26
CA HIS A 35 2.95 -1.38 -11.29
C HIS A 35 1.55 -1.58 -10.70
N LEU A 36 1.44 -2.39 -9.63
CA LEU A 36 0.17 -2.70 -8.97
C LEU A 36 -0.51 -1.44 -8.43
N LYS A 37 0.24 -0.50 -7.84
CA LYS A 37 -0.29 0.75 -7.28
C LYS A 37 -1.14 1.55 -8.28
N LYS A 38 -0.89 1.44 -9.58
CA LYS A 38 -1.65 2.12 -10.64
C LYS A 38 -3.12 1.69 -10.68
N TYR A 39 -3.43 0.47 -10.24
CA TYR A 39 -4.79 -0.08 -10.20
C TYR A 39 -5.56 0.24 -8.91
N PHE A 40 -4.90 0.83 -7.91
CA PHE A 40 -5.49 1.16 -6.60
C PHE A 40 -5.50 2.69 -6.34
N PRO A 41 -6.16 3.50 -7.19
CA PRO A 41 -6.29 4.93 -6.92
C PRO A 41 -7.14 5.16 -5.66
N LEU A 42 -6.69 6.08 -4.79
CA LEU A 42 -7.26 6.31 -3.46
C LEU A 42 -8.79 6.48 -3.48
N ARG A 43 -9.31 7.25 -4.45
CA ARG A 43 -10.75 7.48 -4.61
C ARG A 43 -11.52 6.18 -4.86
N ALA A 44 -11.02 5.30 -5.73
CA ALA A 44 -11.69 4.03 -6.05
C ALA A 44 -11.60 3.04 -4.89
N VAL A 45 -10.44 2.96 -4.24
CA VAL A 45 -10.24 2.09 -3.07
C VAL A 45 -11.15 2.51 -1.92
N LYS A 46 -11.17 3.81 -1.57
CA LYS A 46 -12.03 4.35 -0.52
C LYS A 46 -13.50 4.03 -0.77
N ALA A 47 -13.99 4.28 -1.99
CA ALA A 47 -15.37 3.97 -2.36
C ALA A 47 -15.66 2.46 -2.31
N GLY A 48 -14.72 1.61 -2.75
CA GLY A 48 -14.84 0.15 -2.70
C GLY A 48 -14.93 -0.39 -1.27
N VAL A 49 -14.05 0.09 -0.39
CA VAL A 49 -14.02 -0.31 1.03
C VAL A 49 -15.31 0.10 1.73
N LEU A 50 -15.79 1.34 1.56
CA LEU A 50 -17.04 1.79 2.16
C LEU A 50 -18.23 0.95 1.68
N ARG A 51 -18.32 0.65 0.37
CA ARG A 51 -19.37 -0.23 -0.16
C ARG A 51 -19.32 -1.64 0.41
N LEU A 52 -18.13 -2.21 0.56
CA LEU A 52 -17.95 -3.54 1.16
C LEU A 52 -18.52 -3.56 2.59
N TYR A 53 -18.19 -2.56 3.40
CA TYR A 53 -18.70 -2.47 4.77
C TYR A 53 -20.21 -2.21 4.83
N GLN A 54 -20.75 -1.37 3.95
CA GLN A 54 -22.21 -1.19 3.85
C GLN A 54 -22.92 -2.50 3.57
N HIS A 55 -22.40 -3.31 2.64
CA HIS A 55 -22.99 -4.60 2.30
C HIS A 55 -22.85 -5.61 3.44
N LEU A 56 -21.65 -5.72 4.02
CA LEU A 56 -21.35 -6.70 5.06
C LEU A 56 -22.10 -6.42 6.37
N LEU A 57 -22.23 -5.15 6.74
CA LEU A 57 -22.78 -4.72 8.03
C LEU A 57 -24.22 -4.19 7.93
N GLY A 58 -24.79 -4.07 6.74
CA GLY A 58 -26.11 -3.47 6.53
C GLY A 58 -26.17 -1.97 6.84
N LEU A 59 -25.04 -1.27 6.75
CA LEU A 59 -24.94 0.17 7.03
C LEU A 59 -25.11 1.01 5.76
N THR A 60 -25.36 2.30 5.94
CA THR A 60 -25.31 3.31 4.86
C THR A 60 -24.42 4.46 5.31
N PHE A 61 -23.40 4.79 4.51
CA PHE A 61 -22.54 5.95 4.75
C PHE A 61 -22.98 7.10 3.83
N ALA A 62 -23.03 8.31 4.38
CA ALA A 62 -23.35 9.52 3.66
C ALA A 62 -22.28 10.57 3.95
N ARG A 63 -21.76 11.22 2.89
CA ARG A 63 -20.77 12.29 3.01
C ARG A 63 -21.42 13.55 3.57
N ILE A 64 -20.76 14.18 4.53
CA ILE A 64 -21.17 15.44 5.15
C ILE A 64 -20.26 16.55 4.64
N ASN A 65 -20.84 17.55 4.00
CA ASN A 65 -20.13 18.76 3.60
C ASN A 65 -20.09 19.71 4.81
N THR A 66 -19.04 19.63 5.62
CA THR A 66 -18.79 20.51 6.76
C THR A 66 -17.40 21.12 6.69
N THR A 67 -17.26 22.34 7.19
CA THR A 67 -15.96 23.01 7.39
C THR A 67 -15.43 22.85 8.81
N ASP A 68 -16.22 22.24 9.70
CA ASP A 68 -15.84 21.93 11.08
C ASP A 68 -14.96 20.67 11.14
N VAL A 69 -13.78 20.79 10.55
CA VAL A 69 -12.75 19.74 10.52
C VAL A 69 -11.42 20.33 10.93
N TRP A 70 -10.56 19.51 11.53
CA TRP A 70 -9.24 19.95 12.00
C TRP A 70 -8.22 20.17 10.87
N HIS A 71 -8.49 19.65 9.66
CA HIS A 71 -7.64 19.84 8.49
C HIS A 71 -8.47 19.81 7.19
N PRO A 72 -8.11 20.62 6.16
CA PRO A 72 -8.89 20.72 4.90
C PRO A 72 -9.08 19.42 4.13
N ASP A 73 -8.13 18.49 4.25
CA ASP A 73 -8.18 17.19 3.55
C ASP A 73 -9.07 16.14 4.24
N VAL A 74 -9.63 16.48 5.41
CA VAL A 74 -10.52 15.57 6.15
C VAL A 74 -11.91 15.60 5.52
N GLU A 75 -12.42 14.43 5.19
CA GLU A 75 -13.78 14.25 4.70
C GLU A 75 -14.61 13.54 5.78
N MET A 76 -15.84 14.04 6.02
CA MET A 76 -16.85 13.40 6.86
C MET A 76 -17.95 12.77 6.01
#